data_AF-A0A3D2N6C0-F1
#
_entry.id   AF-A0A3D2N6C0-F1
#
_cell.length_a   1.000
_cell.length_b   1.000
_cell.length_c   1.000
_cell.angle_alpha   90.00
_cell.angle_beta   90.00
_cell.angle_gamma   90.00
#
_symmetry.space_group_name_H-M   'P 1'
#
loop_
_entity.id
_entity.type
_entity.pdbx_description
1 polymer ?
#
loop_
_entity_poly.entity_id
_entity_poly.type
_entity_poly.pdbx_seq_one_letter_code
_entity_poly.pdbx_strand_id
1 'polypeptide(L)'
;MLLYNERLLNKQLCDEEVRKMFRSFGYGGCHDCPQYLERLCERMAESSDFPHEIGLFLGYPVADIKGFIANKGRNCLLCGYWKVYCDAEGARKTFDRYNNCTKYMVECLDKGKDIYSALRIS
;
A
#
# COMPACT_ATOMS: atom_id res chain seq x y z
N MET A 1 -0.76 -1.51 7.43
CA MET A 1 -1.06 -2.44 6.32
C MET A 1 -2.49 -2.18 5.90
N LEU A 2 -2.71 -1.75 4.65
CA LEU A 2 -4.05 -1.52 4.10
C LEU A 2 -4.64 -2.87 3.67
N LEU A 3 -5.07 -3.66 4.65
CA LEU A 3 -6.11 -4.65 4.39
C LEU A 3 -7.38 -3.83 4.13
N TYR A 4 -7.86 -3.90 2.88
CA TYR A 4 -9.03 -3.21 2.32
C TYR A 4 -9.81 -2.32 3.29
N ASN A 5 -9.51 -1.02 3.28
CA ASN A 5 -10.30 -0.01 3.97
C ASN A 5 -10.84 0.96 2.91
N GLU A 6 -12.12 0.80 2.58
CA GLU A 6 -12.82 1.60 1.56
C GLU A 6 -12.68 3.11 1.80
N ARG A 7 -12.64 3.55 3.07
CA ARG A 7 -12.43 4.97 3.40
C ARG A 7 -11.05 5.46 3.01
N LEU A 8 -10.02 4.64 3.22
CA LEU A 8 -8.65 4.99 2.89
C LEU A 8 -8.43 4.94 1.37
N LEU A 9 -9.02 3.97 0.68
CA LEU A 9 -9.01 3.93 -0.78
C LEU A 9 -9.71 5.16 -1.37
N ASN A 10 -10.91 5.51 -0.89
CA ASN A 10 -11.61 6.72 -1.32
C ASN A 10 -10.77 7.98 -1.07
N LYS A 11 -10.10 8.08 0.08
CA LYS A 11 -9.21 9.21 0.39
C LYS A 11 -8.03 9.28 -0.59
N GLN A 12 -7.47 8.13 -1.00
CA GLN A 12 -6.42 8.10 -2.02
C GLN A 12 -6.95 8.43 -3.42
N LEU A 13 -8.18 8.03 -3.74
CA LEU A 13 -8.84 8.41 -5.00
C LEU A 13 -9.15 9.92 -5.07
N CYS A 14 -9.14 10.64 -3.94
CA CYS A 14 -9.19 12.11 -3.95
C CYS A 14 -7.86 12.76 -4.37
N ASP A 15 -6.75 12.03 -4.33
CA ASP A 15 -5.43 12.52 -4.76
C ASP A 15 -5.31 12.46 -6.29
N GLU A 16 -5.07 13.60 -6.92
CA GLU A 16 -4.95 13.67 -8.38
C GLU A 16 -3.79 12.84 -8.94
N GLU A 17 -2.67 12.74 -8.24
CA GLU A 17 -1.52 11.96 -8.71
C GLU A 17 -1.83 10.47 -8.71
N VAL A 18 -2.56 10.00 -7.69
CA VAL A 18 -3.06 8.63 -7.60
C VAL A 18 -4.04 8.35 -8.75
N ARG A 19 -5.00 9.25 -9.00
CA ARG A 19 -5.95 9.11 -10.13
C ARG A 19 -5.25 9.10 -11.49
N LYS A 20 -4.25 9.97 -11.71
CA LYS A 20 -3.46 9.99 -12.95
C LYS A 20 -2.74 8.66 -13.14
N MET A 21 -2.17 8.11 -12.08
CA MET A 21 -1.50 6.81 -12.14
C MET A 21 -2.49 5.68 -12.43
N PHE A 22 -3.65 5.63 -11.77
CA PHE A 22 -4.69 4.67 -12.08
C PHE A 22 -5.15 4.75 -13.55
N ARG A 23 -5.32 5.95 -14.09
CA ARG A 23 -5.61 6.14 -15.52
C ARG A 23 -4.52 5.55 -16.42
N SER A 24 -3.24 5.70 -16.05
CA SER A 24 -2.13 5.10 -16.81
C SER A 24 -2.13 3.57 -16.82
N PHE A 25 -2.77 2.93 -15.83
CA PHE A 25 -2.97 1.48 -15.76
C PHE A 25 -4.30 1.01 -16.37
N GLY A 26 -5.09 1.90 -16.98
CA GLY A 26 -6.34 1.54 -17.64
C GLY A 26 -7.59 1.60 -16.76
N TYR A 27 -7.54 2.26 -15.59
CA TYR A 27 -8.70 2.48 -14.71
C TYR A 27 -9.48 3.76 -15.04
N GLY A 28 -9.36 4.27 -16.27
CA GLY A 28 -9.96 5.55 -16.67
C GLY A 28 -11.49 5.60 -16.67
N GLY A 29 -12.14 4.44 -16.73
CA GLY A 29 -13.60 4.29 -16.64
C GLY A 29 -14.12 3.97 -15.23
N CYS A 30 -13.25 3.89 -14.22
CA CYS A 30 -13.66 3.55 -12.86
C CYS A 30 -14.03 4.81 -12.08
N HIS A 31 -15.23 4.82 -11.49
CA HIS A 31 -15.81 5.96 -10.80
C HIS A 31 -15.97 5.76 -9.29
N ASP A 32 -16.02 4.51 -8.82
CA ASP A 32 -16.21 4.16 -7.41
C ASP A 32 -15.26 3.04 -6.96
N CYS A 33 -15.01 2.93 -5.64
CA CYS A 33 -14.12 1.91 -5.08
C CYS A 33 -14.42 0.47 -5.59
N PRO A 34 -15.69 0.01 -5.64
CA PRO A 34 -16.02 -1.30 -6.19
C PRO A 34 -15.49 -1.54 -7.61
N GLN A 35 -15.67 -0.58 -8.53
CA GLN A 35 -15.17 -0.70 -9.91
C GLN A 35 -13.64 -0.78 -9.97
N TYR A 36 -12.92 -0.05 -9.10
CA TYR A 36 -11.46 -0.18 -9.02
C TYR A 36 -11.04 -1.57 -8.56
N LEU A 37 -11.76 -2.18 -7.61
CA LEU A 37 -11.44 -3.52 -7.10
C LEU A 37 -11.78 -4.61 -8.10
N GLU A 38 -12.94 -4.52 -8.74
CA GLU A 38 -13.36 -5.47 -9.78
C GLU A 38 -12.32 -5.50 -10.88
N ARG A 39 -11.89 -4.32 -11.35
CA ARG A 39 -10.84 -4.20 -12.34
C ARG A 39 -9.50 -4.77 -11.88
N LEU A 40 -9.13 -4.59 -10.61
CA LEU A 40 -7.94 -5.19 -10.03
C LEU A 40 -8.03 -6.73 -10.01
N CYS A 41 -9.19 -7.28 -9.64
CA CYS A 41 -9.43 -8.71 -9.64
C CYS A 41 -9.34 -9.31 -11.05
N GLU A 42 -9.93 -8.66 -12.07
CA GLU A 42 -9.78 -9.05 -13.47
C GLU A 42 -8.30 -9.11 -13.87
N ARG A 43 -7.54 -8.08 -13.55
CA ARG A 43 -6.10 -7.98 -13.87
C ARG A 43 -5.27 -9.07 -13.20
N MET A 44 -5.60 -9.40 -11.96
CA MET A 44 -5.00 -10.53 -11.23
C MET A 44 -5.37 -11.88 -11.84
N ALA A 45 -6.57 -12.03 -12.39
CA ALA A 45 -6.99 -13.27 -13.05
C ALA A 45 -6.35 -13.43 -14.45
N GLU A 46 -6.11 -12.33 -15.16
CA GLU A 46 -5.50 -12.32 -16.50
C GLU A 46 -3.98 -12.52 -16.48
N SER A 47 -3.32 -12.19 -15.37
CA SER A 47 -1.85 -12.19 -15.26
C SER A 47 -1.37 -13.23 -14.25
N SER A 48 -0.32 -13.98 -14.59
CA SER A 48 0.35 -14.87 -13.62
C SER A 48 1.14 -14.11 -12.54
N ASP A 49 1.49 -12.86 -12.82
CA ASP A 49 2.20 -11.96 -11.91
C ASP A 49 1.25 -10.91 -11.33
N PHE A 50 1.58 -10.43 -10.13
CA PHE A 50 0.78 -9.39 -9.48
C PHE A 50 0.84 -8.07 -10.27
N PRO A 51 -0.32 -7.44 -10.55
CA PRO A 51 -0.37 -6.14 -11.20
C PRO A 51 0.40 -5.11 -10.36
N HIS A 52 1.28 -4.34 -11.00
CA HIS A 52 2.14 -3.37 -10.31
C HIS A 52 1.33 -2.27 -9.59
N GLU A 53 0.15 -1.95 -10.11
CA GLU A 53 -0.79 -1.01 -9.51
C GLU A 53 -1.36 -1.47 -8.16
N ILE A 54 -1.21 -2.75 -7.77
CA ILE A 54 -1.62 -3.25 -6.45
C ILE A 54 -0.98 -2.42 -5.32
N GLY A 55 0.22 -1.87 -5.55
CA GLY A 55 0.89 -0.99 -4.60
C GLY A 55 0.07 0.25 -4.24
N LEU A 56 -0.74 0.78 -5.18
CA LEU A 56 -1.62 1.92 -4.91
C LEU A 56 -2.72 1.52 -3.93
N PHE A 57 -3.32 0.35 -4.11
CA PHE A 57 -4.34 -0.19 -3.20
C PHE A 57 -3.77 -0.49 -1.80
N LEU A 58 -2.49 -0.83 -1.72
CA LEU A 58 -1.76 -1.04 -0.46
C LEU A 58 -1.28 0.28 0.19
N GLY A 59 -1.54 1.41 -0.46
CA GLY A 59 -1.14 2.74 0.00
C GLY A 59 0.34 3.05 -0.14
N TYR A 60 1.05 2.36 -1.02
CA TYR A 60 2.45 2.68 -1.30
C TYR A 60 2.57 4.00 -2.05
N PRO A 61 3.66 4.74 -1.83
CA PRO A 61 3.90 5.99 -2.56
C PRO A 61 3.93 5.75 -4.07
N VAL A 62 3.25 6.61 -4.83
CA VAL A 62 3.24 6.64 -6.31
C VAL A 62 4.67 6.58 -6.87
N ALA A 63 5.60 7.29 -6.23
CA ALA A 63 7.00 7.35 -6.64
C ALA A 63 7.68 5.97 -6.55
N ASP A 64 7.47 5.24 -5.46
CA ASP A 64 8.05 3.90 -5.27
C ASP A 64 7.47 2.88 -6.26
N ILE A 65 6.20 3.01 -6.63
CA ILE A 65 5.57 2.17 -7.66
C ILE A 65 6.19 2.44 -9.04
N LYS A 66 6.36 3.72 -9.41
CA LYS A 66 7.07 4.09 -10.65
C LYS A 66 8.49 3.53 -10.67
N GLY A 67 9.20 3.68 -9.55
CA GLY A 67 10.57 3.17 -9.41
C GLY A 67 10.65 1.64 -9.49
N PHE A 68 9.68 0.93 -8.90
CA PHE A 68 9.60 -0.52 -8.99
C PHE A 68 9.39 -1.00 -10.43
N ILE A 69 8.49 -0.34 -11.17
CA ILE A 69 8.20 -0.66 -12.58
C ILE A 69 9.41 -0.33 -13.45
N ALA A 70 9.99 0.86 -13.31
CA ALA A 70 11.12 1.31 -14.11
C ALA A 70 12.36 0.42 -13.91
N ASN A 71 12.62 0.00 -12.68
CA ASN A 71 13.78 -0.84 -12.37
C ASN A 71 13.46 -2.35 -12.37
N LYS A 72 12.24 -2.76 -12.76
CA LYS A 72 11.78 -4.16 -12.72
C LYS A 72 12.09 -4.85 -11.39
N GLY A 73 11.91 -4.14 -10.29
CA GLY A 73 12.17 -4.64 -8.94
C GLY A 73 13.65 -4.74 -8.53
N ARG A 74 14.61 -4.20 -9.30
CA ARG A 74 16.06 -4.19 -9.00
C ARG A 74 16.53 -2.79 -8.56
N ASN A 75 17.71 -2.64 -7.95
CA ASN A 75 18.27 -1.33 -7.57
C ASN A 75 17.40 -0.47 -6.63
N CYS A 76 16.73 -1.08 -5.65
CA CYS A 76 16.00 -0.33 -4.63
C CYS A 76 16.95 0.40 -3.67
N LEU A 77 16.62 1.65 -3.31
CA LEU A 77 17.36 2.45 -2.32
C LEU A 77 17.27 1.84 -0.91
N LEU A 78 16.10 1.28 -0.59
CA LEU A 78 15.87 0.62 0.68
C LEU A 78 14.88 -0.54 0.50
N CYS A 79 15.12 -1.64 1.20
CA CYS A 79 14.21 -2.77 1.26
C CYS A 79 13.76 -2.99 2.71
N GLY A 80 12.46 -2.96 2.95
CA GLY A 80 11.84 -3.25 4.25
C GLY A 80 10.46 -3.85 4.04
N TYR A 81 9.41 -3.16 4.49
CA TYR A 81 8.03 -3.58 4.22
C TYR A 81 7.64 -3.50 2.73
N TRP A 82 8.30 -2.62 1.98
CA TRP A 82 8.28 -2.61 0.51
C TRP A 82 9.65 -2.20 -0.04
N LYS A 83 9.83 -2.28 -1.37
CA LYS A 83 11.03 -1.79 -2.06
C LYS A 83 10.88 -0.30 -2.36
N VAL A 84 11.77 0.51 -1.81
CA VAL A 84 11.76 1.97 -1.90
C VAL A 84 12.70 2.41 -3.00
N TYR A 85 12.27 3.36 -3.82
CA TYR A 85 13.01 3.85 -4.97
C TYR A 85 13.19 5.36 -5.00
N CYS A 86 12.39 6.11 -4.24
CA CYS A 86 12.38 7.56 -4.36
C CYS A 86 12.77 8.27 -3.06
N ASP A 87 12.22 7.84 -1.92
CA ASP A 87 12.49 8.50 -0.63
C ASP A 87 12.81 7.47 0.46
N ALA A 88 14.10 7.13 0.57
CA ALA A 88 14.59 6.20 1.57
C ALA A 88 14.35 6.68 3.00
N GLU A 89 14.41 7.99 3.27
CA GLU A 89 14.21 8.54 4.61
C GLU A 89 12.73 8.57 5.01
N GLY A 90 11.84 9.01 4.12
CA GLY A 90 10.40 8.98 4.34
C GLY A 90 9.87 7.55 4.49
N ALA A 91 10.38 6.61 3.69
CA ALA A 91 10.04 5.21 3.85
C ALA A 91 10.59 4.63 5.15
N ARG A 92 11.82 4.99 5.55
CA ARG A 92 12.38 4.59 6.85
C ARG A 92 11.51 5.04 8.01
N LYS A 93 11.07 6.31 8.03
CA LYS A 93 10.15 6.82 9.06
C LYS A 93 8.84 6.03 9.11
N THR A 94 8.33 5.62 7.95
CA THR A 94 7.13 4.78 7.89
C THR A 94 7.38 3.37 8.41
N PHE A 95 8.52 2.77 8.07
CA PHE A 95 8.94 1.47 8.59
C PHE A 95 9.13 1.50 10.11
N ASP A 96 9.71 2.57 10.63
CA ASP A 96 9.93 2.75 12.08
C ASP A 96 8.60 2.92 12.82
N ARG A 97 7.63 3.64 12.24
CA ARG A 97 6.26 3.68 12.76
C ARG A 97 5.64 2.30 12.83
N TYR A 98 5.77 1.49 11.78
CA TYR A 98 5.25 0.12 11.77
C TYR A 98 5.95 -0.76 12.80
N ASN A 99 7.27 -0.71 12.88
CA ASN A 99 8.03 -1.44 13.89
C ASN A 99 7.62 -1.05 15.31
N ASN A 100 7.40 0.24 15.58
CA ASN A 100 6.96 0.71 16.89
C ASN A 100 5.56 0.20 17.24
N CYS A 101 4.61 0.25 16.30
CA CYS A 101 3.27 -0.31 16.51
C CYS A 101 3.33 -1.83 16.72
N THR A 102 4.10 -2.56 15.92
CA THR A 102 4.29 -4.01 16.08
C THR A 102 4.92 -4.33 17.42
N LYS A 103 5.95 -3.59 17.84
CA LYS A 103 6.61 -3.78 19.14
C LYS A 103 5.62 -3.54 20.29
N TYR A 104 4.83 -2.48 20.23
CA TYR A 104 3.78 -2.21 21.22
C TYR A 104 2.74 -3.34 21.28
N MET A 105 2.28 -3.83 20.12
CA MET A 105 1.35 -4.97 20.08
C MET A 105 1.96 -6.24 20.69
N VAL A 106 3.22 -6.56 20.36
CA VAL A 106 3.94 -7.71 20.93
C VAL A 106 4.06 -7.57 22.44
N GLU A 107 4.44 -6.39 22.95
CA GLU A 107 4.50 -6.12 24.40
C GLU A 107 3.13 -6.21 25.09
N CYS A 108 2.05 -5.83 24.41
CA CYS A 108 0.69 -6.00 24.92
C CYS A 108 0.27 -7.47 24.98
N LEU A 109 0.62 -8.25 23.95
CA LEU A 109 0.32 -9.68 23.87
C LEU A 109 1.11 -10.49 24.90
N ASP A 110 2.39 -10.16 25.09
CA ASP A 110 3.26 -10.79 26.10
C ASP A 110 2.72 -10.56 27.53
N LYS A 111 2.06 -9.41 27.75
CA LYS A 111 1.35 -9.09 29.00
C LYS A 111 -0.05 -9.71 29.10
N GLY A 112 -0.42 -10.62 28.20
CA GLY A 112 -1.71 -11.31 28.20
C GLY A 112 -2.91 -10.42 27.83
N LYS A 113 -2.68 -9.25 27.23
CA LYS A 113 -3.79 -8.39 26.76
C LYS A 113 -4.30 -8.89 25.43
N ASP A 114 -5.62 -8.95 25.32
CA ASP A 114 -6.32 -9.34 24.11
C ASP A 114 -6.02 -8.35 22.96
N ILE A 115 -5.80 -8.87 21.74
CA ILE A 115 -5.45 -8.09 20.53
C ILE A 115 -6.47 -6.97 20.27
N TYR A 116 -7.75 -7.20 20.56
CA TYR A 116 -8.82 -6.23 20.36
C TYR A 116 -8.70 -5.02 21.30
N SER A 117 -8.14 -5.21 22.49
CA SER A 117 -7.91 -4.12 23.45
C SER A 117 -6.75 -3.20 23.03
N ALA A 118 -5.73 -3.74 22.36
CA ALA A 118 -4.58 -2.98 21.87
C ALA A 118 -4.92 -2.12 20.63
N LEU A 119 -5.83 -2.59 19.77
CA LEU A 119 -6.22 -1.88 18.54
C LEU A 119 -7.07 -0.61 18.81
N ARG A 120 -7.75 -0.52 19.97
CA ARG A 120 -8.72 0.55 20.27
C ARG A 120 -8.10 1.88 20.73
N ILE A 121 -6.78 1.96 20.84
CA ILE A 121 -6.03 3.14 21.30
C ILE A 121 -5.16 3.73 20.15
N SER A 122 -5.33 3.24 18.91
CA SER A 122 -4.60 3.73 17.72
C SER A 122 -5.33 4.85 17.01
#